data_AF-A0A9E4VJ61-F1
#
_entry.id   AF-A0A9E4VJ61-F1
#
_cell.length_a   1.000
_cell.length_b   1.000
_cell.length_c   1.000
_cell.angle_alpha   90.00
_cell.angle_beta   90.00
_cell.angle_gamma   90.00
#
_symmetry.space_group_name_H-M   'P 1'
#
loop_
_entity.id
_entity.type
_entity.pdbx_description
1 polymer ?
#
loop_
_entity_poly.entity_id
_entity_poly.type
_entity_poly.pdbx_seq_one_letter_code
_entity_poly.pdbx_strand_id
1 'polypeptide(L)'
;VAISAELNRNPFDVLEAESELVAGYLTEYSGMKYGVFMLAEFTNTIVAGAIFAVLFLQGWQWAVLSPLGSQVGFLGFLDTGVVRQIESHFWFLFKVGLFAFAATWVRATLPRLRIDQILSLAWKVLFPLSLLNVLVLAVEVIVWPEPSVGDLAIMAAINWPVAGAAFFVAARLVSLGTRAPGLGVGAAAGVR
;
A
#
# COMPACT_ATOMS: atom_id res chain seq x y z
N VAL A 1 -0.69 1.67 0.13
CA VAL A 1 -0.91 3.01 -0.47
C VAL A 1 -0.54 3.02 -1.94
N ALA A 2 0.71 2.71 -2.33
CA ALA A 2 1.12 2.68 -3.74
C ALA A 2 0.24 1.80 -4.64
N ILE A 3 -0.03 0.55 -4.24
CA ILE A 3 -0.93 -0.36 -4.97
C ILE A 3 -2.34 0.23 -5.12
N SER A 4 -2.87 0.88 -4.08
CA SER A 4 -4.19 1.52 -4.15
C SER A 4 -4.22 2.72 -5.09
N ALA A 5 -3.09 3.41 -5.28
CA ALA A 5 -2.96 4.51 -6.23
C ALA A 5 -2.89 3.99 -7.67
N GLU A 6 -2.18 2.90 -7.92
CA GLU A 6 -2.12 2.25 -9.24
C GLU A 6 -3.47 1.67 -9.68
N LEU A 7 -4.25 1.14 -8.75
CA LEU A 7 -5.59 0.63 -9.03
C LEU A 7 -6.56 1.71 -9.51
N ASN A 8 -6.21 3.00 -9.42
CA ASN A 8 -7.03 4.15 -9.80
C ASN A 8 -8.46 4.06 -9.24
N ARG A 9 -8.58 3.57 -8.00
CA ARG A 9 -9.86 3.43 -7.29
C ARG A 9 -9.94 4.45 -6.17
N ASN A 10 -11.16 4.90 -5.85
CA ASN A 10 -11.45 5.75 -4.69
C ASN A 10 -10.64 5.23 -3.47
N PRO A 11 -9.75 6.02 -2.86
CA PRO A 11 -9.63 7.49 -2.87
C PRO A 11 -8.65 8.11 -3.91
N PHE A 12 -7.96 7.30 -4.73
CA PHE A 12 -6.97 7.71 -5.74
C PHE A 12 -7.51 7.63 -7.17
N ASP A 13 -8.79 7.89 -7.33
CA ASP A 13 -9.48 7.80 -8.61
C ASP A 13 -9.35 9.11 -9.39
N VAL A 14 -8.22 9.25 -10.09
CA VAL A 14 -7.89 10.48 -10.84
C VAL A 14 -8.37 10.40 -12.30
N LEU A 15 -8.27 9.21 -12.90
CA LEU A 15 -8.65 8.98 -14.30
C LEU A 15 -10.17 9.06 -14.50
N GLU A 16 -10.98 8.62 -13.53
CA GLU A 16 -12.44 8.83 -13.59
C GLU A 16 -12.80 10.29 -13.24
N ALA A 17 -11.99 10.96 -12.40
CA ALA A 17 -12.25 12.32 -11.91
C ALA A 17 -12.00 13.45 -12.92
N GLU A 18 -11.01 13.36 -13.83
CA GLU A 18 -10.93 14.33 -14.96
C GLU A 18 -12.14 14.21 -15.90
N SER A 19 -12.87 13.10 -15.76
CA SER A 19 -14.05 12.77 -16.53
C SER A 19 -15.36 13.05 -15.78
N GLU A 20 -15.37 13.55 -14.53
CA GLU A 20 -16.64 13.80 -13.82
C GLU A 20 -17.41 15.05 -14.32
N LEU A 21 -16.90 15.72 -15.38
CA LEU A 21 -17.64 16.69 -16.20
C LEU A 21 -18.35 16.04 -17.42
N VAL A 22 -17.92 14.87 -17.89
CA VAL A 22 -18.57 13.98 -18.90
C VAL A 22 -17.98 12.59 -18.66
N ALA A 23 -18.75 11.64 -18.12
CA ALA A 23 -18.31 10.37 -17.52
C ALA A 23 -17.49 9.44 -18.44
N GLY A 24 -16.26 9.85 -18.75
CA GLY A 24 -15.17 9.29 -19.56
C GLY A 24 -15.44 7.99 -20.29
N TYR A 25 -14.60 6.99 -20.04
CA TYR A 25 -14.69 5.69 -20.69
C TYR A 25 -15.99 4.93 -20.34
N LEU A 26 -16.67 5.30 -19.25
CA LEU A 26 -17.95 4.74 -18.84
C LEU A 26 -19.11 5.15 -19.77
N THR A 27 -19.01 6.31 -20.44
CA THR A 27 -20.02 6.82 -21.39
C THR A 27 -19.59 6.71 -22.85
N GLU A 28 -18.29 6.65 -23.11
CA GLU A 28 -17.74 6.53 -24.47
C GLU A 28 -17.77 5.08 -25.00
N TYR A 29 -17.76 4.07 -24.13
CA TYR A 29 -17.75 2.66 -24.53
C TYR A 29 -19.03 1.94 -24.10
N SER A 30 -19.60 1.14 -25.00
CA SER A 30 -20.81 0.34 -24.75
C SER A 30 -20.62 -1.15 -25.05
N GLY A 31 -21.49 -1.99 -24.46
CA GLY A 31 -21.54 -3.44 -24.71
C GLY A 31 -20.27 -4.18 -24.32
N MET A 32 -19.67 -4.92 -25.26
CA MET A 32 -18.49 -5.75 -24.97
C MET A 32 -17.23 -4.94 -24.66
N LYS A 33 -17.07 -3.75 -25.25
CA LYS A 33 -15.89 -2.90 -25.00
C LYS A 33 -15.87 -2.44 -23.54
N TYR A 34 -17.02 -1.99 -23.05
CA TYR A 34 -17.23 -1.69 -21.62
C TYR A 34 -16.93 -2.91 -20.73
N GLY A 35 -17.42 -4.09 -21.13
CA GLY A 35 -17.18 -5.33 -20.39
C GLY A 35 -15.70 -5.67 -20.22
N VAL A 36 -14.87 -5.46 -21.25
CA VAL A 36 -13.41 -5.69 -21.16
C VAL A 36 -12.73 -4.68 -20.23
N PHE A 37 -13.14 -3.40 -20.25
CA PHE A 37 -12.61 -2.40 -19.32
C PHE A 37 -12.95 -2.73 -17.85
N MET A 38 -14.20 -3.10 -17.57
CA MET A 38 -14.60 -3.51 -16.22
C MET A 38 -13.87 -4.79 -15.78
N LEU A 39 -13.77 -5.79 -16.67
CA LEU A 39 -13.02 -7.01 -16.38
C LEU A 39 -11.55 -6.72 -16.05
N ALA A 40 -10.91 -5.81 -16.79
CA ALA A 40 -9.52 -5.41 -16.56
C ALA A 40 -9.36 -4.75 -15.17
N GLU A 41 -10.26 -3.85 -14.77
CA GLU A 41 -10.20 -3.20 -13.46
C GLU A 41 -10.38 -4.19 -12.29
N PHE A 42 -11.34 -5.12 -12.42
CA PHE A 42 -11.53 -6.18 -11.43
C PHE A 42 -10.34 -7.13 -11.37
N THR A 43 -9.81 -7.51 -12.53
CA THR A 43 -8.62 -8.37 -12.62
C THR A 43 -7.40 -7.69 -12.00
N ASN A 44 -7.23 -6.38 -12.23
CA ASN A 44 -6.14 -5.61 -11.65
C ASN A 44 -6.18 -5.64 -10.12
N THR A 45 -7.36 -5.51 -9.50
CA THR A 45 -7.49 -5.62 -8.03
C THR A 45 -7.05 -6.99 -7.51
N ILE A 46 -7.38 -8.08 -8.22
CA ILE A 46 -6.99 -9.44 -7.85
C ILE A 46 -5.48 -9.64 -8.03
N VAL A 47 -4.91 -9.20 -9.15
CA VAL A 47 -3.47 -9.31 -9.46
C VAL A 47 -2.63 -8.50 -8.48
N ALA A 48 -3.06 -7.28 -8.17
CA ALA A 48 -2.46 -6.44 -7.15
C ALA A 48 -2.46 -7.11 -5.77
N GLY A 49 -3.57 -7.74 -5.40
CA GLY A 49 -3.68 -8.54 -4.17
C GLY A 49 -2.76 -9.76 -4.16
N ALA A 50 -2.61 -10.43 -5.30
CA ALA A 50 -1.69 -11.56 -5.46
C ALA A 50 -0.23 -11.12 -5.29
N ILE A 51 0.19 -10.03 -5.93
CA ILE A 51 1.54 -9.46 -5.78
C ILE A 51 1.79 -9.07 -4.32
N PHE A 52 0.82 -8.40 -3.68
CA PHE A 52 0.94 -8.02 -2.28
C PHE A 52 1.08 -9.25 -1.35
N ALA A 53 0.28 -10.29 -1.58
CA ALA A 53 0.32 -11.51 -0.78
C ALA A 53 1.67 -12.24 -0.91
N VAL A 54 2.25 -12.30 -2.12
CA VAL A 54 3.55 -12.94 -2.36
C VAL A 54 4.69 -12.15 -1.71
N LEU A 55 4.73 -10.83 -1.91
CA LEU A 55 5.87 -10.01 -1.48
C LEU A 55 5.89 -9.75 0.03
N PHE A 56 4.73 -9.52 0.64
CA PHE A 56 4.67 -9.04 2.04
C PHE A 56 4.06 -10.05 3.01
N LEU A 57 3.21 -10.96 2.55
CA LEU A 57 2.48 -11.89 3.42
C LEU A 57 2.97 -13.34 3.30
N GLN A 58 4.22 -13.56 2.88
CA GLN A 58 4.83 -14.90 2.73
C GLN A 58 4.09 -15.84 1.76
N GLY A 59 3.35 -15.28 0.78
CA GLY A 59 2.72 -16.02 -0.30
C GLY A 59 1.78 -17.14 0.17
N TRP A 60 2.15 -18.38 -0.14
CA TRP A 60 1.37 -19.61 0.05
C TRP A 60 1.44 -20.20 1.45
N GLN A 61 2.27 -19.65 2.33
CA GLN A 61 2.40 -20.12 3.70
C GLN A 61 1.17 -19.74 4.52
N TRP A 62 0.74 -20.61 5.43
CA TRP A 62 -0.51 -20.41 6.17
C TRP A 62 -0.44 -19.32 7.24
N ALA A 63 0.72 -19.07 7.85
CA ALA A 63 0.89 -18.03 8.88
C ALA A 63 2.04 -17.09 8.57
N VAL A 64 1.76 -15.78 8.65
CA VAL A 64 2.74 -14.68 8.63
C VAL A 64 3.69 -14.73 9.84
N LEU A 65 3.28 -15.42 10.91
CA LEU A 65 3.98 -15.53 12.19
C LEU A 65 4.40 -16.98 12.54
N SER A 66 4.40 -17.92 11.58
CA SER A 66 4.98 -19.24 11.83
C SER A 66 6.48 -19.04 12.10
N PRO A 67 6.99 -19.36 13.30
CA PRO A 67 8.42 -19.29 13.55
C PRO A 67 9.09 -20.36 12.69
N LEU A 68 10.04 -19.95 11.85
CA LEU A 68 10.94 -20.83 11.09
C LEU A 68 10.27 -22.07 10.47
N GLY A 69 9.69 -21.94 9.28
CA GLY A 69 9.58 -23.09 8.38
C GLY A 69 8.91 -24.33 9.00
N SER A 70 8.02 -24.16 9.98
CA SER A 70 7.23 -25.28 10.50
C SER A 70 6.35 -25.73 9.36
N GLN A 71 6.72 -26.85 8.74
CA GLN A 71 5.99 -27.43 7.61
C GLN A 71 4.61 -27.95 8.00
N VAL A 72 4.32 -27.93 9.30
CA VAL A 72 3.06 -28.31 9.91
C VAL A 72 2.02 -27.25 9.55
N GLY A 73 1.07 -27.65 8.71
CA GLY A 73 -0.08 -26.84 8.33
C GLY A 73 -0.99 -26.54 9.52
N PHE A 74 -2.00 -25.68 9.30
CA PHE A 74 -3.00 -25.38 10.33
C PHE A 74 -3.72 -26.67 10.80
N LEU A 75 -3.92 -27.65 9.91
CA LEU A 75 -4.37 -29.00 10.24
C LEU A 75 -3.18 -29.98 10.31
N GLY A 76 -2.13 -29.65 11.07
CA GLY A 76 -0.96 -30.51 11.25
C GLY A 76 -1.25 -31.94 11.74
N PHE A 77 -2.41 -32.16 12.35
CA PHE A 77 -2.90 -33.48 12.76
C PHE A 77 -3.43 -34.33 11.60
N LEU A 78 -3.59 -33.73 10.41
CA LEU A 78 -3.99 -34.35 9.14
C LEU A 78 -2.92 -34.10 8.06
N ASP A 79 -1.62 -34.12 8.40
CA ASP A 79 -0.50 -33.86 7.47
C ASP A 79 -0.34 -34.96 6.41
N THR A 80 -1.30 -35.01 5.50
CA THR A 80 -1.29 -35.78 4.26
C THR A 80 -0.94 -34.82 3.13
N GLY A 81 -0.14 -35.26 2.15
CA GLY A 81 0.31 -34.40 1.04
C GLY A 81 -0.80 -33.63 0.32
N VAL A 82 -2.01 -34.20 0.25
CA VAL A 82 -3.21 -33.56 -0.34
C VAL A 82 -3.74 -32.42 0.53
N VAL A 83 -3.81 -32.60 1.85
CA VAL A 83 -4.33 -31.59 2.79
C VAL A 83 -3.43 -30.36 2.77
N ARG A 84 -2.10 -30.57 2.79
CA ARG A 84 -1.12 -29.48 2.71
C ARG A 84 -1.25 -28.65 1.42
N GLN A 85 -1.56 -29.28 0.29
CA GLN A 85 -1.77 -28.57 -0.96
C GLN A 85 -3.06 -27.74 -0.92
N ILE A 86 -4.17 -28.32 -0.45
CA ILE A 86 -5.46 -27.61 -0.35
C ILE A 86 -5.35 -26.41 0.59
N GLU A 87 -4.70 -26.58 1.75
CA GLU A 87 -4.48 -25.49 2.70
C GLU A 87 -3.67 -24.34 2.10
N SER A 88 -2.56 -24.66 1.43
CA SER A 88 -1.70 -23.67 0.78
C SER A 88 -2.47 -22.81 -0.22
N HIS A 89 -3.28 -23.43 -1.09
CA HIS A 89 -4.09 -22.70 -2.07
C HIS A 89 -5.19 -21.89 -1.40
N PHE A 90 -5.83 -22.44 -0.38
CA PHE A 90 -6.86 -21.75 0.38
C PHE A 90 -6.29 -20.48 1.04
N TRP A 91 -5.14 -20.57 1.71
CA TRP A 91 -4.52 -19.42 2.38
C TRP A 91 -4.07 -18.33 1.41
N PHE A 92 -3.53 -18.72 0.25
CA PHE A 92 -3.19 -17.76 -0.79
C PHE A 92 -4.45 -17.01 -1.28
N LEU A 93 -5.50 -17.74 -1.66
CA LEU A 93 -6.76 -17.14 -2.11
C LEU A 93 -7.43 -16.30 -1.01
N PHE A 94 -7.34 -16.74 0.25
CA PHE A 94 -7.84 -16.00 1.40
C PHE A 94 -7.13 -14.66 1.57
N LYS A 95 -5.79 -14.62 1.45
CA LYS A 95 -5.02 -13.36 1.53
C LYS A 95 -5.36 -12.41 0.39
N VAL A 96 -5.50 -12.92 -0.83
CA VAL A 96 -5.92 -12.11 -1.99
C VAL A 96 -7.33 -11.57 -1.78
N GLY A 97 -8.26 -12.41 -1.31
CA GLY A 97 -9.62 -12.01 -0.96
C GLY A 97 -9.67 -10.98 0.17
N LEU A 98 -8.83 -11.14 1.20
CA LEU A 98 -8.70 -10.18 2.29
C LEU A 98 -8.17 -8.83 1.80
N PHE A 99 -7.19 -8.84 0.88
CA PHE A 99 -6.70 -7.62 0.25
C PHE A 99 -7.80 -6.94 -0.57
N ALA A 100 -8.53 -7.68 -1.40
CA ALA A 100 -9.63 -7.13 -2.20
C ALA A 100 -10.77 -6.59 -1.31
N PHE A 101 -11.06 -7.27 -0.21
CA PHE A 101 -11.99 -6.80 0.81
C PHE A 101 -11.50 -5.51 1.45
N ALA A 102 -10.23 -5.44 1.87
CA ALA A 102 -9.64 -4.23 2.42
C ALA A 102 -9.66 -3.06 1.42
N ALA A 103 -9.35 -3.30 0.15
CA ALA A 103 -9.43 -2.28 -0.89
C ALA A 103 -10.86 -1.75 -1.08
N THR A 104 -11.86 -2.63 -1.02
CA THR A 104 -13.28 -2.24 -1.09
C THR A 104 -13.72 -1.49 0.17
N TRP A 105 -13.21 -1.89 1.34
CA TRP A 105 -13.51 -1.23 2.61
C TRP A 105 -12.89 0.18 2.66
N VAL A 106 -11.66 0.34 2.19
CA VAL A 106 -11.01 1.65 2.05
C VAL A 106 -11.82 2.57 1.12
N ARG A 107 -12.32 2.03 0.00
CA ARG A 107 -13.23 2.76 -0.90
C ARG A 107 -14.51 3.22 -0.21
N ALA A 108 -15.05 2.43 0.71
CA ALA A 108 -16.28 2.76 1.44
C ALA A 108 -16.06 3.78 2.59
N THR A 109 -14.83 3.92 3.10
CA THR A 109 -14.54 4.69 4.32
C THR A 109 -13.82 6.01 4.06
N LEU A 110 -12.96 6.08 3.04
CA LEU A 110 -12.15 7.28 2.81
C LEU A 110 -12.82 8.23 1.79
N PRO A 111 -12.87 9.53 2.10
CA PRO A 111 -13.26 10.53 1.11
C PRO A 111 -12.19 10.63 0.00
N ARG A 112 -12.61 11.08 -1.17
CA ARG A 112 -11.74 11.29 -2.33
C ARG A 112 -10.62 12.30 -2.03
N LEU A 113 -9.42 12.06 -2.57
CA LEU A 113 -8.26 12.95 -2.44
C LEU A 113 -8.01 13.72 -3.74
N ARG A 114 -7.64 15.00 -3.63
CA ARG A 114 -7.29 15.82 -4.79
C ARG A 114 -5.89 15.47 -5.31
N ILE A 115 -5.67 15.58 -6.64
CA ILE A 115 -4.38 15.32 -7.31
C ILE A 115 -3.21 15.99 -6.59
N ASP A 116 -3.34 17.27 -6.23
CA ASP A 116 -2.30 18.03 -5.55
C ASP A 116 -1.89 17.39 -4.21
N GLN A 117 -2.87 16.84 -3.47
CA GLN A 117 -2.64 16.16 -2.21
C GLN A 117 -1.96 14.81 -2.43
N ILE A 118 -2.39 14.05 -3.44
CA ILE A 118 -1.79 12.77 -3.83
C ILE A 118 -0.34 12.97 -4.25
N LEU A 119 -0.06 13.95 -5.10
CA LEU A 119 1.29 14.27 -5.56
C LEU A 119 2.18 14.73 -4.41
N SER A 120 1.65 15.55 -3.50
CA SER A 120 2.39 15.96 -2.30
C SER A 120 2.71 14.79 -1.38
N LEU A 121 1.78 13.84 -1.20
CA LEU A 121 1.99 12.63 -0.40
C LEU A 121 3.04 11.72 -1.06
N ALA A 122 2.93 11.50 -2.37
CA ALA A 122 3.86 10.65 -3.12
C ALA A 122 5.29 11.19 -3.07
N TRP A 123 5.49 12.46 -3.40
CA TRP A 123 6.82 13.05 -3.55
C TRP A 123 7.45 13.50 -2.24
N LYS A 124 6.67 14.01 -1.28
CA LYS A 124 7.22 14.57 -0.04
C LYS A 124 7.26 13.57 1.11
N VAL A 125 6.44 12.51 1.06
CA VAL A 125 6.35 11.52 2.14
C VAL A 125 6.79 10.14 1.66
N LEU A 126 6.13 9.56 0.66
CA LEU A 126 6.35 8.16 0.29
C LEU A 126 7.73 7.92 -0.35
N PHE A 127 8.16 8.80 -1.25
CA PHE A 127 9.44 8.63 -1.97
C PHE A 127 10.68 8.77 -1.04
N PRO A 128 10.80 9.80 -0.19
CA PRO A 128 11.91 9.86 0.76
C PRO A 128 11.88 8.72 1.78
N LEU A 129 10.67 8.31 2.20
CA LEU A 129 10.49 7.22 3.16
C LEU A 129 10.96 5.88 2.59
N SER A 130 10.64 5.56 1.34
CA SER A 130 11.10 4.31 0.70
C SER A 130 12.62 4.28 0.53
N LEU A 131 13.23 5.41 0.15
CA LEU A 131 14.69 5.51 0.02
C LEU A 131 15.38 5.32 1.37
N LEU A 132 14.88 5.97 2.43
CA LEU A 132 15.41 5.82 3.78
C LEU A 132 15.27 4.37 4.27
N ASN A 133 14.13 3.73 4.00
CA ASN A 133 13.90 2.33 4.38
C ASN A 133 14.92 1.38 3.73
N VAL A 134 15.18 1.54 2.43
CA VAL A 134 16.17 0.73 1.71
C VAL A 134 17.58 0.94 2.26
N LEU A 135 17.97 2.18 2.61
CA LEU A 135 19.27 2.46 3.21
C LEU A 135 19.44 1.80 4.59
N VAL A 136 18.39 1.85 5.42
CA VAL A 136 18.39 1.21 6.74
C VAL A 136 18.50 -0.31 6.60
N LEU A 137 17.70 -0.92 5.72
CA LEU A 137 17.80 -2.34 5.42
C LEU A 137 19.19 -2.74 4.90
N ALA A 138 19.81 -1.90 4.06
CA ALA A 138 21.16 -2.16 3.55
C ALA A 138 22.20 -2.18 4.68
N VAL A 139 22.09 -1.29 5.68
CA VAL A 139 22.96 -1.29 6.87
C VAL A 139 22.69 -2.53 7.73
N GLU A 140 21.42 -2.86 7.97
CA GLU A 140 21.04 -4.02 8.79
C GLU A 140 21.58 -5.34 8.22
N VAL A 141 21.53 -5.52 6.90
CA VAL A 141 22.08 -6.72 6.22
C VAL A 141 23.61 -6.84 6.36
N ILE A 142 24.33 -5.72 6.43
CA ILE A 142 25.79 -5.73 6.66
C ILE A 142 26.12 -6.09 8.11
N VAL A 143 25.30 -5.64 9.07
CA VAL A 143 25.49 -5.94 10.49
C VAL A 143 25.17 -7.40 10.82
N TRP A 144 24.13 -7.98 10.19
CA TRP A 144 23.76 -9.38 10.36
C TRP A 144 23.73 -10.13 9.01
N PRO A 145 24.86 -10.71 8.57
CA PRO A 145 24.92 -11.47 7.32
C PRO A 145 24.11 -12.78 7.35
N GLU A 146 23.99 -13.42 8.53
CA GLU A 146 23.23 -14.65 8.75
C GLU A 146 22.25 -14.47 9.91
N PRO A 147 21.12 -13.77 9.69
CA PRO A 147 20.21 -13.43 10.77
C PRO A 147 19.46 -14.67 11.25
N SER A 148 19.55 -14.96 12.56
CA SER A 148 18.63 -15.89 13.21
C SER A 148 17.23 -15.28 13.29
N VAL A 149 16.19 -16.06 13.62
CA VAL A 149 14.84 -15.49 13.76
C VAL A 149 14.72 -14.47 14.88
N GLY A 150 15.56 -14.56 15.91
CA GLY A 150 15.68 -13.50 16.91
C GLY A 150 16.18 -12.20 16.30
N ASP A 151 17.18 -12.28 15.42
CA ASP A 151 17.78 -11.11 14.76
C ASP A 151 16.81 -10.49 13.75
N LEU A 152 16.06 -11.31 12.99
CA LEU A 152 15.01 -10.81 12.08
C LEU A 152 13.91 -10.06 12.84
N ALA A 153 13.53 -10.54 14.02
CA ALA A 153 12.54 -9.86 14.86
C ALA A 153 13.09 -8.51 15.38
N ILE A 154 14.38 -8.45 15.73
CA ILE A 154 15.06 -7.22 16.14
C ILE A 154 15.17 -6.23 14.97
N MET A 155 15.54 -6.68 13.78
CA MET A 155 15.57 -5.87 12.56
C MET A 155 14.18 -5.30 12.25
N ALA A 156 13.14 -6.14 12.28
CA ALA A 156 11.76 -5.66 12.11
C ALA A 156 11.38 -4.63 13.19
N ALA A 157 11.75 -4.89 14.45
CA ALA A 157 11.48 -3.98 15.56
C ALA A 157 12.25 -2.66 15.49
N ILE A 158 13.40 -2.59 14.80
CA ILE A 158 14.14 -1.35 14.51
C ILE A 158 13.50 -0.60 13.34
N ASN A 159 13.09 -1.33 12.31
CA ASN A 159 12.53 -0.76 11.09
C ASN A 159 11.19 -0.04 11.33
N TRP A 160 10.33 -0.55 12.22
CA TRP A 160 9.05 0.08 12.58
C TRP A 160 9.18 1.49 13.20
N PRO A 161 10.00 1.70 14.25
CA PRO A 161 10.31 3.03 14.79
C PRO A 161 10.95 3.97 13.76
N VAL A 162 11.87 3.47 12.95
CA VAL A 162 12.56 4.27 11.93
C VAL A 162 11.57 4.73 10.85
N ALA A 163 10.69 3.84 10.39
CA ALA A 163 9.61 4.17 9.48
C ALA A 163 8.64 5.20 10.10
N GLY A 164 8.27 5.02 11.36
CA GLY A 164 7.40 5.96 12.09
C GLY A 164 8.02 7.34 12.27
N ALA A 165 9.30 7.40 12.65
CA ALA A 165 10.05 8.66 12.80
C ALA A 165 10.22 9.37 11.46
N ALA A 166 10.58 8.63 10.40
CA ALA A 166 10.70 9.17 9.05
C ALA A 166 9.34 9.69 8.52
N PHE A 167 8.24 8.98 8.78
CA PHE A 167 6.90 9.46 8.45
C PHE A 167 6.55 10.75 9.20
N PHE A 168 6.86 10.83 10.50
CA PHE A 168 6.62 12.05 11.30
C PHE A 168 7.45 13.24 10.81
N VAL A 169 8.74 13.03 10.51
CA VAL A 169 9.62 14.07 9.97
C VAL A 169 9.12 14.54 8.60
N ALA A 170 8.76 13.62 7.71
CA ALA A 170 8.20 13.96 6.41
C ALA A 170 6.88 14.76 6.54
N ALA A 171 5.98 14.33 7.43
CA ALA A 171 4.75 15.06 7.73
C ALA A 171 5.01 16.48 8.25
N ARG A 172 6.04 16.65 9.11
CA ARG A 172 6.43 17.97 9.63
C ARG A 172 7.01 18.86 8.54
N LEU A 173 7.88 18.34 7.67
CA LEU A 173 8.46 19.10 6.56
C LEU A 173 7.37 19.57 5.57
N VAL A 174 6.37 18.73 5.30
CA VAL A 174 5.21 19.12 4.50
C VAL A 174 4.41 20.25 5.16
N SER A 175 4.20 20.17 6.48
CA SER A 175 3.48 21.22 7.25
C SER A 175 4.23 22.56 7.35
N LEU A 176 5.55 22.56 7.15
CA LEU A 176 6.37 23.77 7.16
C LEU A 176 6.36 24.47 5.80
N GLY A 177 6.27 23.71 4.70
CA GLY A 177 6.16 24.27 3.35
C GLY A 177 4.84 25.01 3.07
N THR A 178 3.76 24.69 3.80
CA THR A 178 2.49 25.44 3.73
C THR A 178 2.48 26.70 4.60
N ARG A 179 3.50 26.90 5.45
CA ARG A 179 3.66 28.07 6.33
C ARG A 179 4.66 29.09 5.80
N ALA A 180 4.99 29.07 4.51
CA ALA A 180 5.66 30.23 3.91
C ALA A 180 4.69 31.42 4.04
N PRO A 181 4.99 32.42 4.89
CA PRO A 181 4.14 33.59 4.99
C PRO A 181 4.16 34.25 3.63
N GLY A 182 2.98 34.53 3.07
CA GLY A 182 2.88 35.45 1.95
C GLY A 182 3.67 36.70 2.31
N LEU A 183 4.74 36.95 1.55
CA LEU A 183 5.38 38.25 1.53
C LEU A 183 4.35 39.25 1.01
N GLY A 184 3.73 39.97 1.95
CA GLY A 184 3.21 41.32 1.77
C GLY A 184 1.99 41.51 0.87
N VAL A 185 0.80 41.12 1.36
CA VAL A 185 -0.41 41.92 1.11
C VAL A 185 -1.11 42.11 2.45
N GLY A 186 -1.08 43.35 2.96
CA GLY A 186 -1.92 43.74 4.10
C GLY A 186 -1.21 43.92 5.44
N ALA A 187 -0.19 44.77 5.52
CA ALA A 187 0.21 45.40 6.77
C ALA A 187 1.04 46.69 6.55
N ALA A 188 0.45 47.67 5.89
CA ALA A 188 0.68 49.08 6.19
C ALA A 188 -0.73 49.65 6.46
N ALA A 189 -1.15 49.79 7.71
CA ALA A 189 -1.05 51.05 8.45
C ALA A 189 -1.46 52.21 7.52
N GLY A 190 -2.73 52.64 7.50
CA GLY A 190 -3.39 53.33 8.60
C GLY A 190 -3.02 54.82 8.55
N VAL A 191 -4.04 55.68 8.66
CA VAL A 191 -4.00 57.15 8.86
C VAL A 191 -4.37 58.00 7.63
N ARG A 192 -5.55 58.63 7.78
CA ARG A 192 -6.21 59.73 7.02
C ARG A 192 -7.04 59.35 5.81
#